data_AF-T1EKY9-F1
#
_entry.id   AF-T1EKY9-F1
#
_cell.length_a   1.000
_cell.length_b   1.000
_cell.length_c   1.000
_cell.angle_alpha   90.00
_cell.angle_beta   90.00
_cell.angle_gamma   90.00
#
_symmetry.space_group_name_H-M   'P 1'
#
loop_
_entity.id
_entity.type
_entity.pdbx_description
1 polymer ?
#
loop_
_entity_poly.entity_id
_entity_poly.type
_entity_poly.pdbx_seq_one_letter_code
_entity_poly.pdbx_strand_id
1 'polypeptide(L)' 'IIGVSLRNGLRNEVIKKGLGIDELSDAIRGIRLRWFGHVERKANEYWVKKFRTIITSDLRKSGR' A
#
# COMPACT_ATOMS: atom_id res chain seq x y z
N ILE A 1 -22.41 0.54 1.78
CA ILE A 1 -22.15 -0.36 0.62
C ILE A 1 -22.79 -1.74 0.83
N ILE A 2 -22.61 -2.39 1.99
CA ILE A 2 -23.12 -3.75 2.28
C ILE A 2 -24.66 -3.87 2.13
N GLY A 3 -25.43 -2.89 2.63
CA GLY A 3 -26.89 -2.93 2.55
C GLY A 3 -27.48 -2.83 1.13
N VAL A 4 -26.81 -2.13 0.21
CA VAL A 4 -27.26 -1.99 -1.20
C VAL A 4 -26.90 -3.24 -2.00
N SER A 5 -25.73 -3.84 -1.72
CA SER A 5 -25.31 -5.10 -2.33
C SER A 5 -26.24 -6.26 -1.97
N LEU A 6 -26.59 -6.39 -0.69
CA LEU A 6 -27.50 -7.44 -0.21
C LEU A 6 -28.93 -7.27 -0.75
N ARG A 7 -29.46 -6.05 -0.79
CA ARG A 7 -30.83 -5.78 -1.27
C ARG A 7 -30.99 -5.99 -2.78
N ASN A 8 -29.98 -5.63 -3.56
CA ASN A 8 -30.07 -5.62 -5.02
C ASN A 8 -29.36 -6.83 -5.68
N GLY A 9 -28.76 -7.73 -4.89
CA GLY A 9 -27.96 -8.85 -5.40
C GLY A 9 -26.74 -8.41 -6.23
N LEU A 10 -26.31 -7.15 -6.08
CA LEU A 10 -25.24 -6.58 -6.88
C LEU A 10 -23.89 -6.93 -6.26
N ARG A 11 -22.97 -7.38 -7.11
CA ARG A 11 -21.57 -7.56 -6.72
C ARG A 11 -20.99 -6.24 -6.22
N ASN A 12 -20.25 -6.32 -5.12
CA ASN A 12 -19.62 -5.18 -4.47
C ASN A 12 -18.71 -4.38 -5.42
N GLU A 13 -18.03 -5.07 -6.34
CA GLU A 13 -17.19 -4.49 -7.40
C GLU A 13 -17.97 -3.49 -8.28
N VAL A 14 -19.20 -3.84 -8.65
CA VAL A 14 -20.07 -3.01 -9.51
C VAL A 14 -20.47 -1.73 -8.78
N ILE A 15 -20.79 -1.85 -7.49
CA ILE A 15 -21.18 -0.71 -6.65
C ILE A 15 -20.00 0.23 -6.43
N LYS A 16 -18.80 -0.33 -6.13
CA LYS A 16 -17.57 0.46 -5.97
C LYS A 16 -17.22 1.22 -7.25
N LYS A 17 -17.28 0.55 -8.41
CA LYS A 17 -17.02 1.16 -9.71
C LYS A 17 -18.01 2.29 -10.03
N GLY A 18 -19.30 2.09 -9.77
CA GLY A 18 -20.32 3.13 -9.95
C GLY A 18 -20.15 4.33 -9.02
N LEU A 19 -19.57 4.13 -7.84
CA LEU A 19 -19.27 5.19 -6.87
C LEU A 19 -17.88 5.84 -7.07
N GLY A 20 -17.09 5.39 -8.04
CA GLY A 20 -15.72 5.85 -8.23
C GLY A 20 -14.79 5.52 -7.05
N ILE A 21 -15.13 4.49 -6.27
CA ILE A 21 -14.32 4.06 -5.12
C ILE A 21 -13.24 3.12 -5.64
N ASP A 22 -11.99 3.56 -5.55
CA ASP A 22 -10.83 2.73 -5.86
C ASP A 22 -10.81 1.46 -4.99
N GLU A 23 -10.21 0.40 -5.52
CA GLU A 23 -10.01 -0.79 -4.74
C GLU A 23 -9.09 -0.48 -3.54
N LEU A 24 -9.38 -1.05 -2.37
CA LEU A 24 -8.59 -0.81 -1.15
C LEU A 24 -7.11 -1.18 -1.37
N SER A 25 -6.85 -2.19 -2.20
CA SER A 25 -5.52 -2.60 -2.67
C SER A 25 -4.75 -1.44 -3.31
N ASP A 26 -5.40 -0.65 -4.17
CA ASP A 26 -4.81 0.48 -4.88
C ASP A 26 -4.53 1.64 -3.93
N ALA A 27 -5.46 1.94 -3.02
CA ALA A 27 -5.25 2.95 -1.98
C ALA A 27 -4.05 2.58 -1.08
N ILE A 28 -3.99 1.32 -0.62
CA ILE A 28 -2.86 0.81 0.17
C ILE A 28 -1.56 0.88 -0.63
N ARG A 29 -1.59 0.51 -1.91
CA ARG A 29 -0.43 0.58 -2.80
C ARG A 29 0.07 2.02 -2.93
N GLY A 30 -0.83 2.98 -3.14
CA GLY A 30 -0.51 4.40 -3.23
C GLY A 30 0.12 4.95 -1.94
N ILE A 31 -0.45 4.62 -0.78
CA ILE A 31 0.09 5.01 0.53
C ILE A 31 1.50 4.45 0.73
N ARG A 32 1.71 3.15 0.45
CA ARG A 32 3.02 2.50 0.58
C ARG A 32 4.07 3.15 -0.32
N LEU A 33 3.73 3.44 -1.57
CA LEU A 33 4.64 4.09 -2.51
C LEU A 33 4.97 5.53 -2.10
N ARG A 34 3.98 6.28 -1.60
CA ARG A 34 4.19 7.63 -1.08
C ARG A 34 5.13 7.61 0.12
N TRP A 35 4.93 6.67 1.06
CA TRP A 35 5.81 6.48 2.20
C TRP A 35 7.21 6.06 1.77
N PHE A 36 7.35 5.12 0.83
CA PHE A 36 8.64 4.71 0.28
C PHE A 36 9.40 5.90 -0.33
N GLY A 37 8.73 6.67 -1.19
CA GLY A 37 9.32 7.87 -1.78
C GLY A 37 9.68 8.95 -0.74
N HIS A 38 8.87 9.09 0.32
CA HIS A 38 9.19 9.96 1.45
C HIS A 38 10.49 9.53 2.14
N VAL A 39 10.66 8.23 2.41
CA VAL A 39 11.88 7.69 3.03
C VAL A 39 13.09 7.82 2.09
N GLU A 40 12.94 7.56 0.79
CA GLU A 40 14.01 7.69 -0.20
C GLU A 40 14.58 9.11 -0.30
N ARG A 41 13.71 10.12 -0.23
CA ARG A 41 14.13 11.54 -0.28
C ARG A 41 14.80 12.06 0.99
N LYS A 42 14.76 11.31 2.10
CA LYS A 42 15.48 11.71 3.33
C LYS A 42 16.98 11.46 3.18
N ALA A 43 17.77 12.22 3.93
CA ALA A 43 19.21 12.04 4.03
C ALA A 43 19.53 10.66 4.66
N ASN A 44 20.71 10.10 4.37
CA ASN A 44 21.09 8.76 4.81
C ASN A 44 21.34 8.68 6.32
N GLU A 45 21.48 9.82 6.98
CA GLU A 45 21.63 9.96 8.43
C GLU A 45 20.30 9.74 9.15
N TYR A 46 19.18 9.91 8.45
CA TYR A 46 17.85 9.76 9.02
C TYR A 46 17.59 8.31 9.41
N TRP A 47 17.22 8.10 10.67
CA TRP A 47 17.16 6.77 11.30
C TRP A 47 16.27 5.78 10.53
N VAL A 48 15.14 6.22 9.99
CA VAL A 48 14.22 5.37 9.19
C VAL A 48 14.91 4.83 7.94
N LYS A 49 15.71 5.66 7.27
CA LYS A 49 16.43 5.28 6.06
C LYS A 49 17.61 4.34 6.39
N LYS A 50 18.32 4.59 7.49
CA LYS A 50 19.35 3.68 8.02
C LYS A 50 18.80 2.29 8.34
N PHE A 51 17.72 2.24 9.12
CA PHE A 51 17.13 0.99 9.57
C PHE A 51 16.66 0.13 8.39
N ARG A 52 16.02 0.75 7.39
CA ARG A 52 15.65 0.06 6.15
C ARG A 52 16.85 -0.51 5.41
N THR A 53 17.95 0.24 5.29
CA THR A 53 19.17 -0.23 4.63
C THR A 53 19.76 -1.44 5.36
N ILE A 54 19.77 -1.43 6.69
CA ILE A 54 20.23 -2.56 7.52
C ILE A 54 19.39 -3.80 7.23
N ILE A 55 18.07 -3.71 7.36
CA ILE A 55 17.14 -4.83 7.06
C ILE A 55 17.36 -5.37 5.65
N THR A 56 17.46 -4.47 4.66
CA THR A 56 17.63 -4.89 3.25
C THR A 56 18.97 -5.60 3.03
N SER A 57 20.03 -5.17 3.72
CA SER A 57 21.33 -5.80 3.64
C SER A 57 21.34 -7.21 4.27
N ASP A 58 20.59 -7.41 5.35
CA ASP A 58 20.48 -8.73 6.02
C ASP A 58 19.62 -9.70 5.21
N LEU A 59 18.52 -9.23 4.61
CA LEU A 59 17.71 -10.04 3.69
C LEU A 59 18.49 -10.51 2.46
N ARG A 60 19.40 -9.67 1.94
CA ARG A 60 20.23 -10.00 0.78
C ARG A 60 21.30 -11.04 1.08
N LYS A 61 21.73 -11.18 2.35
CA LYS A 61 22.67 -12.20 2.81
C LYS A 61 22.01 -13.55 3.04
N SER A 62 20.71 -13.58 3.35
CA SER A 62 19.95 -14.81 3.60
C SER A 62 19.58 -15.59 2.33
N GLY A 63 19.87 -15.06 1.14
CA GLY A 63 19.60 -15.71 -0.15
C GLY A 63 20.83 -16.42 -0.73
N ARG A 64 21.58 -17.16 0.08
CA ARG A 64 22.71 -17.99 -0.36
C ARG A 64 22.74 -19.32 0.40
#